data_AF-A0A3B8X6X4-F1
#
_entry.id   AF-A0A3B8X6X4-F1
#
_cell.length_a   1.000
_cell.length_b   1.000
_cell.length_c   1.000
_cell.angle_alpha   90.00
_cell.angle_beta   90.00
_cell.angle_gamma   90.00
#
_symmetry.space_group_name_H-M   'P 1'
#
loop_
_entity.id
_entity.type
_entity.pdbx_description
1 polymer ?
#
loop_
_entity_poly.entity_id
_entity_poly.type
_entity_poly.pdbx_seq_one_letter_code
_entity_poly.pdbx_strand_id
1 'polypeptide(L)'
;MTEPTTETDGETLQRQPLEFHGSGSEYFKIWIVNIFLTLVTLGIFSAWAKVRRLQYFYGNLSLGDHHFAYLADPVQILKGRLIAFSALVLFSLGWNFFPATAMILLAVGTLLIPAILVASWRFRMRYSSYRNITFDFPCSFATAY
;
A
#
# COMPACT_ATOMS: atom_id res chain seq x y z
N MET A 1 -26.45 -32.95 -45.22
CA MET A 1 -26.69 -32.59 -43.81
C MET A 1 -25.32 -32.60 -43.15
N THR A 2 -24.62 -31.47 -43.23
CA THR A 2 -23.25 -31.26 -42.74
C THR A 2 -23.33 -30.76 -41.30
N GLU A 3 -22.84 -31.55 -40.35
CA GLU A 3 -22.62 -31.10 -38.97
C GLU A 3 -21.51 -30.03 -38.96
N PRO A 4 -21.65 -28.93 -38.20
CA PRO A 4 -20.55 -28.02 -37.98
C PRO A 4 -19.65 -28.61 -36.89
N THR A 5 -18.41 -28.91 -37.23
CA THR A 5 -17.33 -29.14 -36.26
C THR A 5 -17.06 -27.83 -35.51
N THR A 6 -17.61 -27.69 -34.31
CA THR A 6 -17.15 -26.70 -33.33
C THR A 6 -15.81 -27.17 -32.78
N GLU A 7 -14.73 -26.85 -33.48
CA GLU A 7 -13.39 -26.83 -32.91
C GLU A 7 -13.32 -25.65 -31.93
N THR A 8 -13.73 -25.90 -30.68
CA THR A 8 -13.41 -25.01 -29.57
C THR A 8 -11.94 -25.22 -29.25
N ASP A 9 -11.08 -24.36 -29.79
CA ASP A 9 -9.67 -24.27 -29.41
C ASP A 9 -9.57 -24.16 -27.88
N GLY A 10 -9.20 -25.28 -27.25
CA GLY A 10 -9.02 -25.37 -25.81
C GLY A 10 -7.73 -24.66 -25.42
N GLU A 11 -7.80 -23.35 -25.18
CA GLU A 11 -6.74 -22.65 -24.46
C GLU A 11 -6.57 -23.32 -23.09
N THR A 12 -5.54 -24.17 -22.98
CA THR A 12 -5.18 -24.80 -21.71
C THR A 12 -4.64 -23.71 -20.78
N LEU A 13 -5.52 -23.20 -19.90
CA LEU A 13 -5.14 -22.25 -18.86
C LEU A 13 -4.05 -22.88 -17.97
N GLN A 14 -2.79 -22.57 -18.26
CA GLN A 14 -1.66 -23.03 -17.45
C GLN A 14 -1.73 -22.36 -16.07
N ARG A 15 -2.06 -23.16 -15.05
CA ARG A 15 -2.04 -22.70 -13.66
C ARG A 15 -0.58 -22.54 -13.22
N GLN A 16 -0.18 -21.31 -12.95
CA GLN A 16 1.11 -21.03 -12.32
C GLN A 16 0.97 -21.14 -10.79
N PRO A 17 1.87 -21.86 -10.10
CA PRO A 17 1.83 -21.95 -8.65
C PRO A 17 2.20 -20.60 -8.03
N LEU A 18 1.52 -20.25 -6.95
CA LEU A 18 1.85 -19.10 -6.12
C LEU A 18 2.60 -19.61 -4.89
N GLU A 19 3.88 -19.27 -4.80
CA GLU A 19 4.79 -19.75 -3.76
C GLU A 19 5.34 -18.59 -2.92
N PHE A 20 5.63 -18.87 -1.65
CA PHE A 20 6.23 -17.90 -0.73
C PHE A 20 7.49 -18.51 -0.12
N HIS A 21 8.66 -17.98 -0.49
CA HIS A 21 9.96 -18.49 -0.09
C HIS A 21 10.53 -17.84 1.18
N GLY A 22 9.77 -16.95 1.83
CA GLY A 22 10.26 -16.15 2.96
C GLY A 22 10.40 -16.95 4.25
N SER A 23 11.49 -16.71 4.98
CA SER A 23 11.73 -17.29 6.32
C SER A 23 11.27 -16.35 7.44
N GLY A 24 10.67 -16.91 8.50
CA GLY A 24 10.28 -16.16 9.69
C GLY A 24 11.49 -15.63 10.47
N SER A 25 12.61 -16.36 10.51
CA SER A 25 13.81 -15.95 11.25
C SER A 25 14.54 -14.79 10.58
N GLU A 26 14.55 -14.75 9.25
CA GLU A 26 15.08 -13.63 8.48
C GLU A 26 14.19 -12.39 8.65
N TYR A 27 12.87 -12.57 8.54
CA TYR A 27 11.91 -11.50 8.80
C TYR A 27 12.06 -10.91 10.21
N PHE A 28 12.25 -11.77 11.21
CA PHE A 28 12.43 -11.34 12.60
C PHE A 28 13.66 -10.45 12.80
N LYS A 29 14.80 -10.81 12.17
CA LYS A 29 16.02 -9.98 12.20
C LYS A 29 15.79 -8.60 11.56
N ILE A 30 15.05 -8.54 10.46
CA ILE A 30 14.71 -7.26 9.81
C ILE A 30 13.78 -6.43 10.70
N TRP A 31 12.78 -7.09 11.28
CA TRP A 31 11.75 -6.45 12.11
C TRP A 31 12.33 -5.85 13.39
N ILE A 32 13.18 -6.57 14.12
CA ILE A 32 13.75 -6.08 15.38
C ILE A 32 14.64 -4.86 15.18
N VAL A 33 15.49 -4.86 14.15
CA VAL A 33 16.35 -3.72 13.79
C VAL A 33 15.49 -2.51 13.42
N ASN A 34 14.43 -2.73 12.64
CA ASN A 34 13.52 -1.66 12.23
C ASN A 34 12.75 -1.07 13.42
N ILE A 35 12.35 -1.88 14.39
CA ILE A 35 11.69 -1.39 15.62
C ILE A 35 12.65 -0.55 16.44
N PHE A 36 13.88 -1.03 16.65
CA PHE A 36 14.90 -0.29 17.37
C PHE A 36 15.15 1.08 16.73
N LEU A 37 15.35 1.12 15.41
CA LEU A 37 15.52 2.37 14.66
C LEU A 37 14.29 3.27 14.74
N THR A 38 13.08 2.71 14.70
CA THR A 38 11.85 3.49 14.83
C THR A 38 11.73 4.13 16.21
N LEU A 39 12.08 3.41 17.28
CA LEU A 39 12.03 3.92 18.64
C LEU A 39 13.06 5.04 18.86
N VAL A 40 14.31 4.81 18.45
CA VAL A 40 15.41 5.78 18.58
C VAL A 40 15.15 7.06 17.78
N THR A 41 14.46 6.97 16.64
CA THR A 41 14.15 8.13 15.78
C THR A 41 12.77 8.74 16.07
N LEU A 42 12.14 8.43 17.21
CA LEU A 42 10.81 8.94 17.59
C LEU A 42 9.74 8.72 16.52
N GLY A 43 9.82 7.61 15.79
CA GLY A 43 8.85 7.24 14.77
C GLY A 43 9.19 7.69 13.35
N ILE A 44 10.22 8.52 13.12
CA ILE A 44 10.57 8.98 11.75
C ILE A 44 10.93 7.78 10.87
N PHE A 45 11.78 6.87 11.35
CA PHE A 45 12.25 5.72 10.56
C PHE A 45 11.14 4.72 10.18
N SER A 46 9.95 4.83 10.78
CA SER A 46 8.86 3.89 10.51
C SER A 46 8.37 3.90 9.06
N ALA A 47 8.64 4.96 8.28
CA ALA A 47 8.36 4.98 6.84
C ALA A 47 9.26 3.99 6.08
N TRP A 48 10.57 3.99 6.36
CA TRP A 48 11.54 3.04 5.81
C TRP A 48 11.27 1.61 6.27
N ALA A 49 10.96 1.43 7.55
CA ALA A 49 10.58 0.14 8.10
C ALA A 49 9.39 -0.49 7.34
N LYS A 50 8.37 0.32 7.01
CA LYS A 50 7.20 -0.12 6.24
C LYS A 50 7.60 -0.57 4.82
N VAL A 51 8.42 0.21 4.12
CA VAL A 51 8.86 -0.13 2.75
C VAL A 51 9.69 -1.41 2.75
N ARG A 52 10.69 -1.53 3.64
CA ARG A 52 11.56 -2.70 3.72
C ARG A 52 10.78 -3.99 4.02
N ARG A 53 9.76 -3.91 4.89
CA ARG A 53 8.86 -5.02 5.16
C ARG A 53 8.13 -5.47 3.89
N LEU A 54 7.57 -4.52 3.14
CA LEU A 54 6.82 -4.82 1.91
C LEU A 54 7.73 -5.34 0.80
N GLN A 55 8.94 -4.80 0.66
CA GLN A 55 9.97 -5.31 -0.25
C GLN A 55 10.33 -6.76 0.07
N TYR A 56 10.50 -7.09 1.36
CA TYR A 56 10.75 -8.47 1.79
C TYR A 56 9.59 -9.40 1.43
N PHE A 57 8.35 -9.02 1.73
CA PHE A 57 7.19 -9.85 1.41
C PHE A 57 7.00 -10.05 -0.10
N TYR A 58 7.10 -8.98 -0.89
CA TYR A 58 6.89 -9.05 -2.34
C TYR A 58 8.02 -9.81 -3.03
N GLY A 59 9.27 -9.56 -2.63
CA GLY A 59 10.42 -10.26 -3.19
C GLY A 59 10.48 -11.75 -2.84
N ASN A 60 9.79 -12.19 -1.78
CA ASN A 60 9.66 -13.61 -1.44
C ASN A 60 8.38 -14.26 -1.97
N LEU A 61 7.49 -13.48 -2.59
CA LEU A 61 6.27 -13.99 -3.22
C LEU A 61 6.56 -14.20 -4.71
N SER A 62 6.40 -15.42 -5.19
CA SER A 62 6.60 -15.81 -6.59
C SER A 62 5.29 -16.32 -7.19
N LEU A 63 5.13 -16.08 -8.50
CA LEU A 63 4.09 -16.69 -9.33
C LEU A 63 4.80 -17.33 -10.53
N GLY A 64 4.87 -18.66 -10.57
CA GLY A 64 5.80 -19.36 -11.45
C GLY A 64 7.25 -18.92 -11.17
N ASP A 65 8.01 -18.59 -12.22
CA ASP A 65 9.44 -18.26 -12.10
C ASP A 65 9.75 -16.79 -11.73
N HIS A 66 8.72 -15.95 -11.55
CA HIS A 66 8.92 -14.51 -11.36
C HIS A 66 8.42 -14.04 -9.99
N HIS A 67 9.21 -13.18 -9.35
CA HIS A 67 8.88 -12.58 -8.07
C HIS A 67 8.09 -11.28 -8.26
N PHE A 68 7.25 -10.95 -7.29
CA PHE A 68 6.68 -9.62 -7.19
C PHE A 68 7.75 -8.63 -6.69
N ALA A 69 7.57 -7.34 -7.01
CA ALA A 69 8.45 -6.28 -6.53
C ALA A 69 7.64 -5.11 -5.99
N TYR A 70 8.16 -4.49 -4.92
CA TYR A 70 7.58 -3.29 -4.30
C TYR A 70 8.55 -2.12 -4.44
N LEU A 71 8.16 -1.12 -5.22
CA LEU A 71 9.02 -0.04 -5.72
C LEU A 71 8.81 1.29 -4.99
N ALA A 72 8.09 1.29 -3.86
CA ALA A 72 7.72 2.53 -3.18
C ALA A 72 8.92 3.22 -2.51
N ASP A 73 8.99 4.55 -2.67
CA ASP A 73 9.93 5.41 -1.95
C ASP A 73 9.40 5.71 -0.53
N PRO A 74 10.16 5.41 0.54
CA PRO A 74 9.75 5.70 1.92
C PRO A 74 9.51 7.19 2.20
N VAL A 75 10.18 8.11 1.47
CA VAL A 75 10.00 9.55 1.68
C VAL A 75 8.58 10.00 1.35
N GLN A 76 7.93 9.38 0.37
CA GLN A 76 6.54 9.69 0.01
C GLN A 76 5.57 9.31 1.14
N ILE A 77 5.82 8.17 1.81
CA ILE A 77 5.05 7.74 2.97
C ILE A 77 5.28 8.70 4.15
N LEU A 78 6.51 9.17 4.34
CA LEU A 78 6.83 10.13 5.38
C LEU A 78 6.11 11.46 5.18
N LYS A 79 6.08 12.00 3.95
CA LYS A 79 5.36 13.25 3.63
C LYS A 79 3.88 13.15 4.01
N GLY A 80 3.21 12.06 3.65
CA GLY A 80 1.81 11.83 4.02
C GLY A 80 1.59 11.76 5.54
N ARG A 81 2.51 11.11 6.27
CA ARG A 81 2.44 11.05 7.74
C ARG A 81 2.70 12.39 8.39
N LEU A 82 3.60 13.19 7.84
CA LEU A 82 3.86 14.53 8.33
C LEU A 82 2.61 15.40 8.20
N ILE A 83 1.94 15.38 7.04
CA ILE A 83 0.67 16.09 6.84
C ILE A 83 -0.40 15.62 7.83
N ALA A 84 -0.58 14.31 7.98
CA ALA A 84 -1.56 13.76 8.91
C ALA A 84 -1.25 14.11 10.38
N PHE A 85 0.03 14.07 10.77
CA PHE A 85 0.47 14.44 12.11
C PHE A 85 0.27 15.94 12.38
N SER A 86 0.62 16.81 11.43
CA SER A 86 0.36 18.24 11.52
C SER A 86 -1.14 18.53 11.67
N ALA A 87 -2.00 17.88 10.88
CA ALA A 87 -3.45 18.01 11.00
C ALA A 87 -3.96 17.57 12.39
N LEU A 88 -3.43 16.46 12.94
CA LEU A 88 -3.78 15.97 14.26
C LEU A 88 -3.36 16.93 15.38
N VAL A 89 -2.15 17.50 15.31
CA VAL A 89 -1.68 18.49 16.28
C VAL A 89 -2.57 19.74 16.25
N LEU A 90 -2.91 20.24 15.06
CA LEU A 90 -3.83 21.37 14.91
C LEU A 90 -5.22 21.06 15.47
N PHE A 91 -5.74 19.86 15.22
CA PHE A 91 -7.01 19.40 15.80
C PHE A 91 -6.95 19.35 17.33
N SER A 92 -5.88 18.79 17.90
CA SER A 92 -5.69 18.65 19.35
C SER A 92 -5.58 20.01 20.05
N LEU A 93 -4.87 20.97 19.47
CA LEU A 93 -4.78 22.33 19.99
C LEU A 93 -6.11 23.08 19.82
N GLY A 94 -6.74 22.97 18.65
CA GLY A 94 -7.99 23.66 18.33
C GLY A 94 -9.15 23.30 19.26
N TRP A 95 -9.20 22.04 19.72
CA TRP A 95 -10.19 21.58 20.70
C TRP A 95 -10.23 22.43 21.98
N ASN A 96 -9.07 22.95 22.42
CA ASN A 96 -8.97 23.72 23.67
C ASN A 96 -9.35 25.20 23.51
N PHE A 97 -9.18 25.79 22.32
CA PHE A 97 -9.43 27.21 22.10
C PHE A 97 -10.83 27.49 21.56
N PHE A 98 -11.27 26.71 20.56
CA PHE A 98 -12.51 26.97 19.84
C PHE A 98 -13.15 25.62 19.45
N PRO A 99 -14.09 25.08 20.24
CA PRO A 99 -14.68 23.76 19.98
C PRO A 99 -15.33 23.65 18.58
N ALA A 100 -15.76 24.77 18.00
CA ALA A 100 -16.26 24.81 16.61
C ALA A 100 -15.21 24.39 15.56
N THR A 101 -13.92 24.69 15.78
CA THR A 101 -12.83 24.33 14.84
C THR A 101 -12.66 22.81 14.74
N ALA A 102 -12.83 22.09 15.84
CA ALA A 102 -12.75 20.64 15.86
C ALA A 102 -13.89 19.99 15.09
N MET A 103 -15.12 20.51 15.20
CA MET A 103 -16.26 20.01 14.44
C MET A 103 -16.07 20.20 12.93
N ILE A 104 -15.55 21.36 12.51
CA ILE A 104 -15.24 21.64 11.10
C ILE A 104 -14.15 20.69 10.60
N LEU A 105 -13.06 20.53 11.35
CA LEU A 105 -11.98 19.60 11.00
C LEU A 105 -12.45 18.15 10.91
N LEU A 106 -13.36 17.72 11.79
CA LEU A 106 -13.95 16.39 11.76
C LEU A 106 -14.80 16.20 10.50
N ALA A 107 -15.69 17.15 10.19
CA ALA A 107 -16.53 17.11 9.00
C ALA A 107 -15.71 17.11 7.69
N VAL A 108 -14.64 17.92 7.63
CA VAL A 108 -13.70 17.88 6.51
C VAL A 108 -12.97 16.55 6.47
N GLY A 109 -12.52 16.04 7.61
CA GLY A 109 -11.84 14.75 7.72
C GLY A 109 -12.67 13.59 7.19
N THR A 110 -13.96 13.51 7.58
CA THR A 110 -14.88 12.47 7.08
C THR A 110 -15.14 12.60 5.59
N LEU A 111 -15.30 13.82 5.08
CA LEU A 111 -15.41 14.07 3.64
C LEU A 111 -14.13 13.62 2.92
N LEU A 112 -12.94 13.79 3.50
CA LEU A 112 -11.68 13.37 2.86
C LEU A 112 -11.43 11.86 2.87
N ILE A 113 -12.11 11.06 3.69
CA ILE A 113 -11.91 9.60 3.79
C ILE A 113 -11.95 8.90 2.42
N PRO A 114 -13.02 9.03 1.60
CA PRO A 114 -13.07 8.37 0.29
C PRO A 114 -11.90 8.75 -0.62
N ALA A 115 -11.52 10.03 -0.66
CA ALA A 115 -10.35 10.48 -1.41
C ALA A 115 -9.05 9.86 -0.89
N ILE A 116 -8.85 9.80 0.44
CA ILE A 116 -7.68 9.18 1.07
C ILE A 116 -7.60 7.69 0.73
N LEU A 117 -8.73 6.97 0.71
CA LEU A 117 -8.78 5.56 0.35
C LEU A 117 -8.37 5.35 -1.11
N VAL A 118 -8.95 6.10 -2.04
CA VAL A 118 -8.59 6.03 -3.47
C VAL A 118 -7.11 6.37 -3.67
N ALA A 119 -6.61 7.44 -3.04
CA ALA A 119 -5.19 7.80 -3.10
C ALA A 119 -4.29 6.69 -2.55
N SER A 120 -4.68 6.07 -1.42
CA SER A 120 -3.94 4.97 -0.79
C SER A 120 -3.87 3.73 -1.67
N TRP A 121 -4.97 3.39 -2.35
CA TRP A 121 -5.05 2.22 -3.22
C TRP A 121 -4.26 2.44 -4.51
N ARG A 122 -4.41 3.62 -5.13
CA ARG A 122 -3.61 4.05 -6.28
C ARG A 122 -2.12 3.98 -5.97
N PHE A 123 -1.70 4.49 -4.82
CA PHE A 123 -0.31 4.41 -4.38
C PHE A 123 0.16 2.96 -4.27
N ARG A 124 -0.61 2.07 -3.64
CA ARG A 124 -0.23 0.65 -3.51
C ARG A 124 -0.09 -0.03 -4.87
N MET A 125 -1.04 0.17 -5.80
CA MET A 125 -0.98 -0.48 -7.12
C MET A 125 0.20 0.02 -7.94
N ARG A 126 0.41 1.34 -7.98
CA ARG A 126 1.50 1.96 -8.77
C ARG A 126 2.90 1.53 -8.34
N TYR A 127 3.07 1.17 -7.07
CA TYR A 127 4.35 0.69 -6.53
C TYR A 127 4.44 -0.83 -6.40
N SER A 128 3.40 -1.56 -6.80
CA SER A 128 3.43 -3.02 -6.88
C SER A 128 3.63 -3.41 -8.34
N SER A 129 4.65 -4.22 -8.61
CA SER A 129 4.97 -4.68 -9.96
C SER A 129 5.15 -6.19 -10.02
N TYR A 130 4.82 -6.76 -11.17
CA TYR A 130 5.10 -8.14 -11.54
C TYR A 130 5.70 -8.15 -12.95
N ARG A 131 6.80 -8.88 -13.16
CA ARG A 131 7.53 -8.91 -14.45
C ARG A 131 7.84 -7.50 -15.01
N ASN A 132 8.23 -6.59 -14.12
CA ASN A 132 8.53 -5.19 -14.43
C ASN A 132 7.33 -4.36 -14.97
N ILE A 133 6.10 -4.84 -14.81
CA ILE A 133 4.84 -4.14 -15.14
C ILE A 133 4.16 -3.78 -13.83
N THR A 134 3.88 -2.48 -13.62
CA THR A 134 3.16 -2.00 -12.44
C THR A 134 1.65 -2.19 -12.58
N PHE A 135 0.96 -2.49 -11.48
CA PHE A 135 -0.50 -2.52 -11.48
C PHE A 135 -1.08 -1.11 -11.54
N ASP A 136 -2.19 -0.96 -12.25
CA ASP A 136 -2.95 0.30 -12.28
C ASP A 136 -4.25 0.18 -11.47
N PHE A 137 -4.76 1.32 -11.01
CA PHE A 137 -6.02 1.41 -10.28
C PHE A 137 -6.95 2.43 -10.97
N PRO A 138 -8.01 1.98 -11.65
CA PRO A 138 -8.80 2.84 -12.54
C PRO A 138 -9.75 3.80 -11.82
N CYS A 139 -9.95 3.67 -10.50
CA CYS A 139 -10.88 4.53 -9.78
C CYS A 139 -10.34 5.97 -9.66
N SER A 140 -11.23 6.93 -9.94
CA SER A 140 -10.97 8.36 -9.85
C SER A 140 -11.55 8.95 -8.56
N PHE A 141 -11.10 10.14 -8.16
CA PHE A 141 -11.67 10.84 -7.02
C PHE A 141 -13.15 11.16 -7.21
N ALA A 142 -13.60 11.43 -8.44
CA ALA A 142 -15.00 11.73 -8.75
C ALA A 142 -15.92 10.52 -8.54
N THR A 143 -15.40 9.30 -8.72
CA THR A 143 -16.16 8.05 -8.47
C THR A 143 -16.23 7.70 -6.99
N ALA A 144 -15.47 8.39 -6.14
CA ALA A 144 -15.38 8.12 -4.71
C ALA A 144 -16.42 8.88 -3.86
N TYR A 145 -17.08 9.87 -4.46
CA TYR A 145 -18.10 10.74 -3.85
C TYR A 145 -19.43 10.57 -4.57
#